data_AF-M0NBC9-F1
#
_entry.id   AF-M0NBC9-F1
#
_cell.length_a   1.000
_cell.length_b   1.000
_cell.length_c   1.000
_cell.angle_alpha   90.00
_cell.angle_beta   90.00
_cell.angle_gamma   90.00
#
_symmetry.space_group_name_H-M   'P 1'
#
loop_
_entity.id
_entity.type
_entity.pdbx_description
1 polymer ?
#
loop_
_entity_poly.entity_id
_entity_poly.type
_entity_poly.pdbx_seq_one_letter_code
_entity_poly.pdbx_strand_id
1 'polypeptide(L)'
;MEVMLLGTGDTTGTPTVGCDCDTCTAARERGVERSRFSVHVRNERTDESLLVDFSPDFRAQFLDRDVALPDAAIVTHIHFDHLDGLGNAFRLVRELPVAAANETDPETGESVAETIERKYDYLDALSVTGKEPLEPFELCGFDVTLVPVHHPPLVCYGVVIECETGAKLSITGDTNYAIPEASRERLADPDLLIADAIAPASFCEHHPLGGDHHDSEGVPRTFGTKHMTREGALALADELGASETRLVHVSHFFPADEAFAEPLAVDGERYHL
;
A
#
# COMPACT_ATOMS: atom_id res chain seq x y z
N MET A 1 9.37 10.91 12.22
CA MET A 1 9.20 10.08 11.00
C MET A 1 8.24 10.84 10.10
N GLU A 2 8.66 11.20 8.88
CA GLU A 2 7.77 11.90 7.92
C GLU A 2 7.21 10.88 6.92
N VAL A 3 5.89 10.81 6.78
CA VAL A 3 5.19 9.89 5.87
C VAL A 3 4.46 10.70 4.80
N MET A 4 4.69 10.38 3.54
CA MET A 4 4.08 11.01 2.38
C MET A 4 3.34 9.95 1.55
N LEU A 5 2.03 10.13 1.39
CA LEU A 5 1.22 9.30 0.50
C LEU A 5 1.44 9.78 -0.94
N LEU A 6 2.31 9.10 -1.69
CA LEU A 6 2.58 9.45 -3.08
C LEU A 6 1.41 9.09 -3.98
N GLY A 7 0.86 7.89 -3.80
CA GLY A 7 -0.31 7.38 -4.48
C GLY A 7 -1.23 6.63 -3.53
N THR A 8 -2.54 6.81 -3.70
CA THR A 8 -3.58 6.32 -2.78
C THR A 8 -4.68 5.52 -3.50
N GLY A 9 -4.59 5.40 -4.81
CA GLY A 9 -5.61 4.80 -5.67
C GLY A 9 -5.38 3.32 -5.94
N ASP A 10 -6.44 2.69 -6.43
CA ASP A 10 -6.38 1.33 -6.97
C ASP A 10 -5.56 1.26 -8.27
N THR A 11 -5.50 0.05 -8.81
CA THR A 11 -4.81 -0.31 -10.05
C THR A 11 -5.12 0.58 -11.26
N THR A 12 -6.33 1.16 -11.33
CA THR A 12 -6.77 2.01 -12.45
C THR A 12 -6.60 3.50 -12.19
N GLY A 13 -6.39 3.87 -10.93
CA GLY A 13 -6.38 5.24 -10.45
C GLY A 13 -7.74 5.93 -10.53
N THR A 14 -7.83 7.10 -9.90
CA THR A 14 -9.00 7.99 -9.97
C THR A 14 -8.54 9.41 -10.30
N PRO A 15 -8.97 10.03 -11.41
CA PRO A 15 -9.94 9.54 -12.39
C PRO A 15 -9.41 8.37 -13.23
N THR A 16 -10.25 7.35 -13.43
CA THR A 16 -9.95 6.23 -14.32
C THR A 16 -9.96 6.68 -15.79
N VAL A 17 -9.00 6.18 -16.58
CA VAL A 17 -8.88 6.48 -18.02
C VAL A 17 -10.16 6.07 -18.75
N GLY A 18 -10.81 7.03 -19.41
CA GLY A 18 -12.02 6.81 -20.20
C GLY A 18 -13.30 6.62 -19.38
N CYS A 19 -13.28 6.85 -18.06
CA CYS A 19 -14.47 6.78 -17.22
C CYS A 19 -15.15 8.15 -17.07
N ASP A 20 -16.48 8.18 -17.23
CA ASP A 20 -17.31 9.40 -17.07
C ASP A 20 -18.29 9.29 -15.89
N CYS A 21 -18.02 8.41 -14.91
CA CYS A 21 -18.86 8.37 -13.70
C CYS A 21 -18.76 9.68 -12.90
N ASP A 22 -19.75 9.92 -12.04
CA ASP A 22 -19.82 11.15 -11.23
C ASP A 22 -18.54 11.36 -10.40
N THR A 23 -17.95 10.30 -9.87
CA THR A 23 -16.72 10.35 -9.07
C THR A 23 -15.49 10.75 -9.89
N CYS A 24 -15.32 10.18 -11.08
CA CYS A 24 -14.25 10.57 -11.99
C CYS A 24 -14.43 12.00 -12.53
N THR A 25 -15.67 12.40 -12.79
CA THR A 25 -16.00 13.78 -13.20
C THR A 25 -15.68 14.76 -12.07
N ALA A 26 -16.11 14.47 -10.85
CA ALA A 26 -15.82 15.28 -9.67
C ALA A 26 -14.31 15.36 -9.38
N ALA A 27 -13.56 14.26 -9.53
CA ALA A 27 -12.10 14.25 -9.42
C ALA A 27 -11.46 15.27 -10.37
N ARG A 28 -11.85 15.24 -11.66
CA ARG A 28 -11.34 16.18 -12.68
C ARG A 28 -11.72 17.62 -12.38
N GLU A 29 -12.97 17.87 -11.99
CA GLU A 29 -13.46 19.22 -11.65
C GLU A 29 -12.76 19.81 -10.42
N ARG A 30 -12.44 18.95 -9.44
CA ARG A 30 -11.72 19.34 -8.22
C ARG A 30 -10.20 19.39 -8.40
N GLY A 31 -9.66 18.81 -9.48
CA GLY A 31 -8.22 18.61 -9.65
C GLY A 31 -7.63 17.65 -8.61
N VAL A 32 -8.40 16.66 -8.17
CA VAL A 32 -7.97 15.63 -7.22
C VAL A 32 -7.63 14.36 -7.98
N GLU A 33 -6.52 13.74 -7.62
CA GLU A 33 -6.06 12.48 -8.20
C GLU A 33 -5.73 11.46 -7.11
N ARG A 34 -5.95 10.20 -7.45
CA ARG A 34 -5.40 9.02 -6.81
C ARG A 34 -4.64 8.21 -7.83
N SER A 35 -3.33 8.37 -7.89
CA SER A 35 -2.41 7.55 -8.64
C SER A 35 -2.26 6.17 -7.95
N ARG A 36 -1.64 5.20 -8.62
CA ARG A 36 -1.42 3.86 -8.04
C ARG A 36 -0.57 3.95 -6.77
N PHE A 37 -0.91 3.08 -5.81
CA PHE A 37 -0.37 3.06 -4.45
C PHE A 37 1.16 3.18 -4.37
N SER A 38 1.63 4.12 -3.56
CA SER A 38 3.04 4.21 -3.14
C SER A 38 3.16 5.14 -1.94
N VAL A 39 4.05 4.81 -1.00
CA VAL A 39 4.27 5.59 0.22
C VAL A 39 5.76 5.88 0.39
N HIS A 40 6.10 7.14 0.61
CA HIS A 40 7.46 7.57 0.91
C HIS A 40 7.58 7.84 2.41
N VAL A 41 8.60 7.27 3.05
CA VAL A 41 8.83 7.38 4.49
C VAL A 41 10.25 7.87 4.73
N ARG A 42 10.39 9.04 5.35
CA ARG A 42 11.67 9.66 5.63
C ARG A 42 12.03 9.57 7.11
N ASN A 43 13.24 9.09 7.37
CA ASN A 43 13.84 9.11 8.69
C ASN A 43 14.52 10.46 8.90
N GLU A 44 13.90 11.36 9.66
CA GLU A 44 14.44 12.71 9.88
C GLU A 44 15.78 12.72 10.63
N ARG A 45 16.11 11.65 11.36
CA ARG A 45 17.38 11.55 12.10
C ARG A 45 18.54 11.12 11.21
N THR A 46 18.33 10.14 10.34
CA THR A 46 19.37 9.67 9.41
C THR A 46 19.40 10.44 8.10
N ASP A 47 18.31 11.18 7.80
CA ASP A 47 18.03 11.84 6.53
C ASP A 47 17.95 10.85 5.35
N GLU A 48 17.66 9.58 5.63
CA GLU A 48 17.41 8.54 4.65
C GLU A 48 15.90 8.39 4.38
N SER A 49 15.56 7.87 3.21
CA SER A 49 14.19 7.63 2.81
C SER A 49 13.94 6.23 2.23
N LEU A 50 12.79 5.69 2.62
CA LEU A 50 12.29 4.38 2.27
C LEU A 50 11.05 4.54 1.39
N LEU A 51 11.02 3.85 0.24
CA LEU A 51 9.83 3.77 -0.59
C LEU A 51 9.11 2.43 -0.35
N VAL A 52 7.82 2.47 -0.05
CA VAL A 52 6.95 1.29 -0.05
C VAL A 52 6.20 1.29 -1.38
N ASP A 53 6.47 0.25 -2.16
CA ASP A 53 6.00 -0.01 -3.52
C ASP A 53 6.43 1.00 -4.59
N PHE A 54 6.87 0.45 -5.73
CA PHE A 54 7.22 1.19 -6.93
C PHE A 54 6.03 1.26 -7.88
N SER A 55 5.16 2.22 -7.60
CA SER A 55 4.04 2.55 -8.49
C SER A 55 4.54 2.84 -9.91
N PRO A 56 3.84 2.35 -10.95
CA PRO A 56 4.12 2.74 -12.33
C PRO A 56 3.92 4.25 -12.60
N ASP A 57 3.34 4.99 -11.65
CA ASP A 57 3.28 6.46 -11.65
C ASP A 57 4.50 7.14 -11.03
N PHE A 58 5.54 6.38 -10.64
CA PHE A 58 6.76 6.87 -9.99
C PHE A 58 7.26 8.21 -10.55
N ARG A 59 7.38 8.31 -11.88
CA ARG A 59 7.88 9.54 -12.50
C ARG A 59 6.99 10.75 -12.19
N ALA A 60 5.67 10.62 -12.27
CA ALA A 60 4.76 11.73 -11.97
C ALA A 60 4.79 12.03 -10.46
N GLN A 61 4.70 11.00 -9.62
CA GLN A 61 4.76 11.12 -8.16
C GLN A 61 5.99 11.89 -7.68
N PHE A 62 7.18 11.60 -8.21
CA PHE A 62 8.43 12.29 -7.82
C PHE A 62 8.64 13.65 -8.50
N LEU A 63 7.93 13.96 -9.57
CA LEU A 63 7.98 15.29 -10.21
C LEU A 63 7.02 16.27 -9.56
N ASP A 64 5.85 15.78 -9.16
CA ASP A 64 4.76 16.60 -8.62
C ASP A 64 4.85 16.74 -7.10
N ARG A 65 5.70 15.93 -6.44
CA ARG A 65 5.90 15.94 -4.99
C ARG A 65 7.32 16.31 -4.63
N ASP A 66 7.43 17.17 -3.62
CA ASP A 66 8.69 17.60 -3.03
C ASP A 66 9.20 16.52 -2.06
N VAL A 67 9.72 15.43 -2.62
CA VAL A 67 10.39 14.32 -1.92
C VAL A 67 11.70 13.95 -2.62
N ALA A 68 12.68 13.48 -1.84
CA ALA A 68 13.93 12.96 -2.38
C ALA A 68 13.75 11.54 -2.94
N LEU A 69 14.58 11.16 -3.92
CA LEU A 69 14.68 9.77 -4.38
C LEU A 69 14.98 8.83 -3.21
N PRO A 70 14.43 7.61 -3.19
CA PRO A 70 14.59 6.70 -2.07
C PRO A 70 16.02 6.15 -1.98
N ASP A 71 16.48 5.98 -0.74
CA ASP A 71 17.75 5.30 -0.42
C ASP A 71 17.57 3.79 -0.40
N ALA A 72 16.39 3.30 -0.04
CA ALA A 72 15.99 1.91 -0.15
C ALA A 72 14.50 1.76 -0.41
N ALA A 73 14.07 0.54 -0.71
CA ALA A 73 12.66 0.27 -0.95
C ALA A 73 12.19 -1.08 -0.43
N ILE A 74 10.88 -1.17 -0.25
CA ILE A 74 10.13 -2.39 0.02
C ILE A 74 9.14 -2.62 -1.12
N VAL A 75 9.01 -3.86 -1.57
CA VAL A 75 7.94 -4.27 -2.49
C VAL A 75 7.05 -5.27 -1.77
N THR A 76 5.77 -4.94 -1.67
CA THR A 76 4.75 -5.73 -0.97
C THR A 76 4.32 -6.95 -1.76
N HIS A 77 4.18 -6.84 -3.08
CA HIS A 77 3.81 -7.95 -3.96
C HIS A 77 4.05 -7.61 -5.44
N ILE A 78 3.77 -8.57 -6.32
CA ILE A 78 4.20 -8.52 -7.72
C ILE A 78 3.16 -7.95 -8.71
N HIS A 79 2.03 -7.41 -8.23
CA HIS A 79 1.10 -6.75 -9.15
C HIS A 79 1.74 -5.47 -9.73
N PHE A 80 1.36 -5.16 -10.97
CA PHE A 80 2.05 -4.15 -11.75
C PHE A 80 1.97 -2.75 -11.12
N ASP A 81 0.87 -2.45 -10.44
CA ASP A 81 0.60 -1.20 -9.73
C ASP A 81 1.49 -0.98 -8.52
N HIS A 82 2.23 -2.01 -8.07
CA HIS A 82 3.17 -1.95 -6.95
C HIS A 82 4.63 -2.17 -7.35
N LEU A 83 4.88 -2.76 -8.53
CA LEU A 83 6.22 -3.19 -8.95
C LEU A 83 6.72 -2.49 -10.23
N ASP A 84 5.84 -2.09 -11.15
CA ASP A 84 6.26 -1.74 -12.52
C ASP A 84 6.86 -0.34 -12.65
N GLY A 85 6.87 0.43 -11.57
CA GLY A 85 7.64 1.66 -11.44
C GLY A 85 9.13 1.45 -11.29
N LEU A 86 9.58 0.27 -10.87
CA LEU A 86 10.98 0.03 -10.46
C LEU A 86 11.99 0.28 -11.59
N GLY A 87 11.58 0.09 -12.84
CA GLY A 87 12.36 0.43 -14.02
C GLY A 87 12.85 1.89 -14.06
N ASN A 88 12.13 2.81 -13.40
CA ASN A 88 12.52 4.22 -13.32
C ASN A 88 13.80 4.43 -12.50
N ALA A 89 14.19 3.49 -11.63
CA ALA A 89 15.46 3.58 -10.90
C ALA A 89 16.66 3.67 -11.85
N PHE A 90 16.55 3.15 -13.08
CA PHE A 90 17.59 3.23 -14.09
C PHE A 90 18.06 4.67 -14.32
N ARG A 91 19.33 4.94 -13.99
CA ARG A 91 20.00 6.26 -14.08
C ARG A 91 19.49 7.33 -13.11
N LEU A 92 18.54 7.02 -12.23
CA LEU A 92 18.13 7.93 -11.17
C LEU A 92 18.92 7.68 -9.88
N VAL A 93 19.26 6.43 -9.60
CA VAL A 93 20.00 6.01 -8.40
C VAL A 93 21.30 5.29 -8.78
N ARG A 94 22.28 5.31 -7.86
CA ARG A 94 23.56 4.60 -8.04
C ARG A 94 23.51 3.17 -7.53
N GLU A 95 22.84 3.00 -6.40
CA GLU A 95 22.57 1.75 -5.71
C GLU A 95 21.19 1.91 -5.06
N LEU A 96 20.41 0.84 -5.07
CA LEU A 96 19.09 0.78 -4.47
C LEU A 96 18.88 -0.60 -3.86
N PRO A 97 19.07 -0.72 -2.53
CA PRO A 97 18.62 -1.87 -1.77
C PRO A 97 17.09 -2.01 -1.88
N VAL A 98 16.63 -3.20 -2.24
CA VAL A 98 15.21 -3.55 -2.32
C VAL A 98 14.95 -4.75 -1.41
N ALA A 99 14.13 -4.56 -0.40
CA ALA A 99 13.66 -5.64 0.48
C ALA A 99 12.32 -6.17 0.00
N ALA A 100 12.17 -7.49 -0.04
CA ALA A 100 10.92 -8.15 -0.36
C ALA A 100 10.88 -9.52 0.32
N ALA A 101 9.70 -10.10 0.47
CA ALA A 101 9.58 -11.40 1.10
C ALA A 101 10.30 -12.50 0.28
N ASN A 102 10.92 -13.44 1.00
CA ASN A 102 11.62 -14.61 0.44
C ASN A 102 10.75 -15.88 0.39
N GLU A 103 9.53 -15.84 0.93
CA GLU A 103 8.59 -16.98 0.86
C GLU A 103 8.14 -17.17 -0.59
N THR A 104 8.24 -18.41 -1.07
CA THR A 104 7.85 -18.79 -2.42
C THR A 104 6.33 -18.74 -2.57
N ASP A 105 5.87 -17.96 -3.53
CA ASP A 105 4.47 -17.93 -3.92
C ASP A 105 4.08 -19.27 -4.61
N PRO A 106 3.04 -19.99 -4.15
CA PRO A 106 2.66 -21.28 -4.71
C PRO A 106 2.12 -21.20 -6.14
N GLU A 107 1.59 -20.05 -6.56
CA GLU A 107 1.05 -19.84 -7.90
C GLU A 107 2.14 -19.50 -8.92
N THR A 108 3.16 -18.74 -8.51
CA THR A 108 4.25 -18.33 -9.41
C THR A 108 5.46 -19.26 -9.36
N GLY A 109 5.67 -19.94 -8.24
CA GLY A 109 6.88 -20.73 -7.97
C GLY A 109 8.12 -19.88 -7.64
N GLU A 110 7.95 -18.56 -7.46
CA GLU A 110 8.99 -17.61 -7.09
C GLU A 110 8.51 -16.78 -5.90
N SER A 111 9.43 -16.34 -5.05
CA SER A 111 9.17 -15.29 -4.07
C SER A 111 9.04 -13.92 -4.74
N VAL A 112 8.58 -12.92 -3.98
CA VAL A 112 8.55 -11.52 -4.45
C VAL A 112 9.98 -11.06 -4.76
N ALA A 113 10.95 -11.37 -3.90
CA ALA A 113 12.36 -11.05 -4.12
C ALA A 113 12.92 -11.68 -5.41
N GLU A 114 12.71 -12.99 -5.62
CA GLU A 114 13.16 -13.69 -6.83
C GLU A 114 12.49 -13.13 -8.10
N THR A 115 11.21 -12.77 -8.02
CA THR A 115 10.49 -12.15 -9.13
C THR A 115 11.11 -10.81 -9.52
N ILE A 116 11.50 -9.97 -8.54
CA ILE A 116 12.17 -8.69 -8.77
C ILE A 116 13.53 -8.91 -9.44
N GLU A 117 14.35 -9.80 -8.87
CA GLU A 117 15.68 -10.14 -9.42
C GLU A 117 15.59 -10.60 -10.86
N ARG A 118 14.62 -11.48 -11.18
CA ARG A 118 14.41 -11.97 -12.54
C ARG A 118 13.88 -10.90 -13.49
N LYS A 119 12.89 -10.10 -13.06
CA LYS A 119 12.22 -9.11 -13.93
C LYS A 119 13.10 -7.90 -14.23
N TYR A 120 14.01 -7.56 -13.31
CA TYR A 120 14.86 -6.37 -13.37
C TYR A 120 16.36 -6.70 -13.36
N ASP A 121 16.73 -7.88 -13.86
CA ASP A 121 18.13 -8.35 -13.98
C ASP A 121 19.06 -7.39 -14.73
N TYR A 122 18.48 -6.55 -15.61
CA TYR A 122 19.18 -5.53 -16.38
C TYR A 122 19.51 -4.25 -15.59
N LEU A 123 19.07 -4.13 -14.34
CA LEU A 123 19.31 -2.97 -13.48
C LEU A 123 20.47 -3.23 -12.50
N ASP A 124 21.70 -2.92 -12.93
CA ASP A 124 22.92 -3.07 -12.12
C ASP A 124 22.90 -2.33 -10.77
N ALA A 125 22.03 -1.32 -10.63
CA ALA A 125 21.89 -0.54 -9.39
C ALA A 125 21.09 -1.28 -8.31
N LEU A 126 20.34 -2.33 -8.65
CA LEU A 126 19.49 -3.03 -7.69
C LEU A 126 20.29 -4.03 -6.86
N SER A 127 20.08 -3.99 -5.55
CA SER A 127 20.48 -5.05 -4.63
C SER A 127 19.23 -5.59 -3.93
N VAL A 128 18.71 -6.71 -4.42
CA VAL A 128 17.49 -7.31 -3.85
C VAL A 128 17.89 -8.20 -2.67
N THR A 129 17.17 -8.10 -1.56
CA THR A 129 17.35 -8.96 -0.39
C THR A 129 16.02 -9.55 0.02
N GLY A 130 15.94 -10.88 -0.04
CA GLY A 130 14.82 -11.64 0.51
C GLY A 130 14.77 -11.52 2.05
N LYS A 131 13.58 -11.28 2.58
CA LYS A 131 13.31 -11.15 4.02
C LYS A 131 12.30 -12.18 4.47
N GLU A 132 12.59 -12.81 5.61
CA GLU A 132 11.68 -13.75 6.24
C GLU A 132 10.46 -12.99 6.79
N PRO A 133 9.22 -13.37 6.43
CA PRO A 133 8.05 -12.72 6.98
C PRO A 133 7.99 -12.83 8.52
N LEU A 134 7.43 -11.81 9.18
CA LEU A 134 7.32 -11.66 10.65
C LEU A 134 8.64 -11.48 11.41
N GLU A 135 9.79 -11.54 10.73
CA GLU A 135 11.09 -11.21 11.30
C GLU A 135 11.47 -9.75 11.00
N PRO A 136 11.79 -8.93 12.03
CA PRO A 136 12.19 -7.55 11.83
C PRO A 136 13.59 -7.44 11.22
N PHE A 137 13.82 -6.41 10.41
CA PHE A 137 15.12 -6.06 9.86
C PHE A 137 15.29 -4.54 9.79
N GLU A 138 16.54 -4.08 9.86
CA GLU A 138 16.84 -2.65 9.73
C GLU A 138 16.91 -2.22 8.25
N LEU A 139 16.29 -1.09 7.93
CA LEU A 139 16.38 -0.42 6.62
C LEU A 139 16.16 1.09 6.76
N CYS A 140 17.07 1.92 6.23
CA CYS A 140 17.01 3.40 6.36
C CYS A 140 16.86 3.90 7.82
N GLY A 141 17.49 3.20 8.77
CA GLY A 141 17.39 3.51 10.20
C GLY A 141 16.04 3.18 10.84
N PHE A 142 15.14 2.48 10.14
CA PHE A 142 13.87 1.96 10.67
C PHE A 142 13.98 0.47 10.99
N ASP A 143 13.23 0.04 12.00
CA ASP A 143 12.88 -1.37 12.20
C ASP A 143 11.67 -1.70 11.33
N VAL A 144 11.87 -2.55 10.32
CA VAL A 144 10.85 -2.93 9.34
C VAL A 144 10.46 -4.39 9.52
N THR A 145 9.17 -4.69 9.47
CA THR A 145 8.66 -6.07 9.41
C THR A 145 7.68 -6.24 8.24
N LEU A 146 7.88 -7.26 7.41
CA LEU A 146 6.89 -7.71 6.43
C LEU A 146 5.92 -8.68 7.10
N VAL A 147 4.62 -8.46 6.96
CA VAL A 147 3.59 -9.29 7.59
C VAL A 147 2.73 -9.96 6.52
N PRO A 148 2.59 -11.30 6.49
CA PRO A 148 1.74 -11.95 5.50
C PRO A 148 0.29 -11.48 5.60
N VAL A 149 -0.31 -11.16 4.46
CA VAL A 149 -1.73 -10.83 4.35
C VAL A 149 -2.40 -11.67 3.26
N HIS A 150 -3.71 -11.56 3.11
CA HIS A 150 -4.47 -12.43 2.22
C HIS A 150 -4.96 -11.70 0.96
N HIS A 151 -4.32 -11.98 -0.19
CA HIS A 151 -4.58 -11.34 -1.50
C HIS A 151 -4.62 -12.34 -2.66
N PRO A 152 -5.59 -13.26 -2.69
CA PRO A 152 -5.58 -14.36 -3.65
C PRO A 152 -5.63 -13.87 -5.11
N PRO A 153 -4.91 -14.55 -6.01
CA PRO A 153 -4.25 -15.84 -5.80
C PRO A 153 -2.80 -15.73 -5.29
N LEU A 154 -2.24 -14.53 -5.20
CA LEU A 154 -0.82 -14.31 -4.93
C LEU A 154 -0.54 -14.08 -3.44
N VAL A 155 0.71 -14.28 -3.04
CA VAL A 155 1.20 -13.80 -1.75
C VAL A 155 1.29 -12.27 -1.76
N CYS A 156 0.97 -11.67 -0.62
CA CYS A 156 1.06 -10.23 -0.41
C CYS A 156 1.45 -9.96 1.04
N TYR A 157 2.09 -8.81 1.27
CA TYR A 157 2.60 -8.45 2.57
C TYR A 157 2.19 -7.03 2.95
N GLY A 158 1.70 -6.89 4.18
CA GLY A 158 1.71 -5.61 4.87
C GLY A 158 3.11 -5.24 5.34
N VAL A 159 3.27 -4.00 5.79
CA VAL A 159 4.54 -3.46 6.26
C VAL A 159 4.34 -2.75 7.59
N VAL A 160 5.15 -3.10 8.58
CA VAL A 160 5.26 -2.36 9.84
C VAL A 160 6.60 -1.63 9.84
N ILE A 161 6.59 -0.35 10.16
CA ILE A 161 7.78 0.51 10.21
C ILE A 161 7.79 1.22 11.56
N GLU A 162 8.83 0.97 12.34
CA GLU A 162 9.06 1.59 13.64
C GLU A 162 10.36 2.40 13.60
N CYS A 163 10.41 3.51 14.32
CA CYS A 163 11.64 4.30 14.48
C CYS A 163 12.03 4.40 15.96
N GLU A 164 13.23 4.91 16.23
CA GLU A 164 13.80 4.92 17.59
C GLU A 164 12.99 5.70 18.64
N THR A 165 12.06 6.57 18.22
CA THR A 165 11.16 7.30 19.13
C THR A 165 10.03 6.42 19.67
N GLY A 166 9.83 5.22 19.10
CA GLY A 166 8.70 4.35 19.34
C GLY A 166 7.49 4.65 18.43
N ALA A 167 7.60 5.64 17.54
CA ALA A 167 6.53 5.92 16.58
C ALA A 167 6.41 4.78 15.56
N LYS A 168 5.16 4.40 15.26
CA LYS A 168 4.80 3.23 14.47
C LYS A 168 3.85 3.55 13.32
N LEU A 169 4.28 3.21 12.11
CA LEU A 169 3.47 3.18 10.91
C LEU A 169 3.12 1.74 10.56
N SER A 170 1.84 1.45 10.36
CA SER A 170 1.37 0.15 9.84
C SER A 170 0.68 0.33 8.51
N ILE A 171 1.04 -0.52 7.54
CA ILE A 171 0.46 -0.56 6.20
C ILE A 171 -0.07 -1.97 5.99
N THR A 172 -1.37 -2.13 5.69
CA THR A 172 -1.95 -3.48 5.54
C THR A 172 -1.49 -4.18 4.26
N GLY A 173 -1.04 -3.43 3.26
CA GLY A 173 -0.92 -3.91 1.89
C GLY A 173 -2.31 -4.20 1.30
N ASP A 174 -2.34 -4.67 0.06
CA ASP A 174 -3.57 -5.17 -0.58
C ASP A 174 -4.02 -6.43 0.14
N THR A 175 -5.21 -6.41 0.73
CA THR A 175 -5.72 -7.58 1.44
C THR A 175 -7.21 -7.55 1.69
N ASN A 176 -7.80 -8.73 1.85
CA ASN A 176 -9.14 -8.86 2.41
C ASN A 176 -9.12 -8.84 3.95
N TYR A 177 -10.30 -8.97 4.57
CA TYR A 177 -10.42 -8.89 6.03
C TYR A 177 -9.73 -10.04 6.80
N ALA A 178 -9.38 -11.16 6.16
CA ALA A 178 -8.79 -12.34 6.80
C ALA A 178 -7.27 -12.23 7.02
N ILE A 179 -6.80 -11.09 7.50
CA ILE A 179 -5.41 -10.93 7.91
C ILE A 179 -5.09 -11.93 9.05
N PRO A 180 -4.03 -12.75 8.93
CA PRO A 180 -3.63 -13.71 9.97
C PRO A 180 -3.37 -13.06 11.33
N GLU A 181 -3.65 -13.78 12.42
CA GLU A 181 -3.51 -13.26 13.79
C GLU A 181 -2.10 -12.74 14.09
N ALA A 182 -1.06 -13.49 13.72
CA ALA A 182 0.33 -13.06 13.91
C ALA A 182 0.65 -11.74 13.17
N SER A 183 0.02 -11.50 12.02
CA SER A 183 0.15 -10.25 11.29
C SER A 183 -0.63 -9.12 11.97
N ARG A 184 -1.84 -9.39 12.48
CA ARG A 184 -2.62 -8.44 13.27
C ARG A 184 -1.87 -8.00 14.54
N GLU A 185 -1.26 -8.94 15.25
CA GLU A 185 -0.41 -8.64 16.43
C GLU A 185 0.74 -7.68 16.08
N ARG A 186 1.37 -7.85 14.91
CA ARG A 186 2.43 -6.95 14.44
C ARG A 186 1.89 -5.58 14.01
N LEU A 187 0.70 -5.53 13.40
CA LEU A 187 0.05 -4.29 12.94
C LEU A 187 -0.59 -3.47 14.06
N ALA A 188 -0.78 -4.05 15.25
CA ALA A 188 -1.53 -3.44 16.35
C ALA A 188 -0.89 -2.17 16.94
N ASP A 189 -1.71 -1.31 17.51
CA ASP A 189 -1.40 -0.04 18.16
C ASP A 189 -0.52 0.93 17.32
N PRO A 190 -0.80 1.16 16.02
CA PRO A 190 -0.04 2.12 15.24
C PRO A 190 -0.43 3.57 15.55
N ASP A 191 0.54 4.48 15.45
CA ASP A 191 0.24 5.92 15.43
C ASP A 191 -0.51 6.29 14.14
N LEU A 192 -0.09 5.70 13.02
CA LEU A 192 -0.77 5.82 11.73
C LEU A 192 -0.97 4.45 11.08
N LEU A 193 -2.22 4.14 10.76
CA LEU A 193 -2.62 3.00 9.95
C LEU A 193 -2.96 3.46 8.53
N ILE A 194 -2.28 2.87 7.54
CA ILE A 194 -2.62 2.96 6.12
C ILE A 194 -3.29 1.64 5.73
N ALA A 195 -4.60 1.66 5.52
CA ALA A 195 -5.40 0.44 5.30
C ALA A 195 -5.99 0.37 3.89
N ASP A 196 -5.91 -0.81 3.27
CA ASP A 196 -6.63 -1.13 2.03
C ASP A 196 -8.15 -0.94 2.23
N ALA A 197 -8.80 -0.26 1.29
CA ALA A 197 -10.24 -0.03 1.31
C ALA A 197 -10.77 0.25 -0.11
N ILE A 198 -10.77 -0.78 -0.96
CA ILE A 198 -11.02 -0.58 -2.39
C ILE A 198 -12.39 0.01 -2.71
N ALA A 199 -13.42 -0.32 -1.95
CA ALA A 199 -14.81 0.03 -2.24
C ALA A 199 -15.66 0.18 -0.97
N PRO A 200 -16.80 0.90 -1.00
CA PRO A 200 -17.75 0.83 0.10
C PRO A 200 -18.48 -0.52 0.09
N ALA A 201 -18.90 -1.01 1.25
CA ALA A 201 -19.61 -2.28 1.41
C ALA A 201 -20.91 -2.35 0.60
N SER A 202 -21.58 -1.21 0.40
CA SER A 202 -22.74 -1.10 -0.48
C SER A 202 -22.44 -1.50 -1.92
N PHE A 203 -21.20 -1.32 -2.40
CA PHE A 203 -20.81 -1.66 -3.76
C PHE A 203 -20.60 -3.16 -3.98
N CYS A 204 -20.54 -3.97 -2.91
CA CYS A 204 -20.42 -5.42 -3.01
C CYS A 204 -21.57 -6.06 -3.81
N GLU A 205 -22.76 -5.45 -3.84
CA GLU A 205 -23.90 -5.97 -4.63
C GLU A 205 -23.63 -5.99 -6.15
N HIS A 206 -22.69 -5.17 -6.62
CA HIS A 206 -22.29 -5.10 -8.02
C HIS A 206 -21.12 -6.03 -8.36
N HIS A 207 -20.47 -6.62 -7.35
CA HIS A 207 -19.39 -7.57 -7.57
C HIS A 207 -19.97 -8.97 -7.85
N PRO A 208 -19.47 -9.72 -8.86
CA PRO A 208 -20.01 -11.05 -9.20
C PRO A 208 -19.97 -12.08 -8.07
N LEU A 209 -19.03 -11.91 -7.14
CA LEU A 209 -18.88 -12.76 -5.95
C LEU A 209 -19.53 -12.16 -4.70
N GLY A 210 -20.16 -10.99 -4.80
CA GLY A 210 -20.67 -10.26 -3.64
C GLY A 210 -19.55 -9.73 -2.74
N GLY A 211 -19.85 -9.68 -1.44
CA GLY A 211 -18.87 -9.44 -0.38
C GLY A 211 -18.73 -10.65 0.55
N ASP A 212 -17.75 -10.61 1.43
CA ASP A 212 -17.44 -11.66 2.39
C ASP A 212 -17.09 -11.07 3.77
N HIS A 213 -16.86 -11.93 4.77
CA HIS A 213 -16.49 -11.55 6.13
C HIS A 213 -17.54 -10.61 6.77
N HIS A 214 -18.81 -11.00 6.66
CA HIS A 214 -19.92 -10.19 7.12
C HIS A 214 -19.90 -10.02 8.64
N ASP A 215 -20.23 -8.82 9.12
CA ASP A 215 -20.45 -8.57 10.53
C ASP A 215 -21.82 -9.10 11.02
N SER A 216 -22.17 -8.83 12.28
CA SER A 216 -23.44 -9.27 12.87
C SER A 216 -24.69 -8.64 12.24
N GLU A 217 -24.55 -7.52 11.54
CA GLU A 217 -25.64 -6.83 10.83
C GLU A 217 -25.70 -7.24 9.35
N GLY A 218 -24.76 -8.06 8.88
CA GLY A 218 -24.69 -8.50 7.49
C GLY A 218 -23.97 -7.51 6.57
N VAL A 219 -23.17 -6.59 7.11
CA VAL A 219 -22.33 -5.69 6.30
C VAL A 219 -21.05 -6.44 5.90
N PRO A 220 -20.75 -6.60 4.60
CA PRO A 220 -19.53 -7.29 4.16
C PRO A 220 -18.30 -6.45 4.48
N ARG A 221 -17.27 -7.08 5.05
CA ARG A 221 -15.98 -6.42 5.32
C ARG A 221 -14.98 -6.61 4.19
N THR A 222 -15.20 -7.60 3.33
CA THR A 222 -14.38 -7.89 2.15
C THR A 222 -15.18 -7.63 0.87
N PHE A 223 -14.56 -6.96 -0.10
CA PHE A 223 -15.07 -6.76 -1.45
C PHE A 223 -14.59 -7.90 -2.36
N GLY A 224 -15.52 -8.73 -2.85
CA GLY A 224 -15.17 -9.94 -3.57
C GLY A 224 -14.38 -10.91 -2.70
N THR A 225 -13.10 -11.15 -3.04
CA THR A 225 -12.26 -12.14 -2.36
C THR A 225 -10.94 -11.58 -1.82
N LYS A 226 -10.54 -10.36 -2.18
CA LYS A 226 -9.12 -9.97 -2.07
C LYS A 226 -8.82 -8.56 -1.56
N HIS A 227 -9.81 -7.66 -1.50
CA HIS A 227 -9.66 -6.34 -0.91
C HIS A 227 -10.70 -6.12 0.19
N MET A 228 -10.41 -5.25 1.14
CA MET A 228 -11.34 -4.79 2.15
C MET A 228 -12.32 -3.77 1.56
N THR A 229 -13.51 -3.77 2.14
CA THR A 229 -14.42 -2.63 2.02
C THR A 229 -13.96 -1.51 2.97
N ARG A 230 -14.45 -0.27 2.79
CA ARG A 230 -14.27 0.80 3.77
C ARG A 230 -14.69 0.35 5.17
N GLU A 231 -15.83 -0.30 5.30
CA GLU A 231 -16.39 -0.76 6.56
C GLU A 231 -15.52 -1.84 7.20
N GLY A 232 -14.95 -2.74 6.39
CA GLY A 232 -13.93 -3.69 6.82
C GLY A 232 -12.66 -2.99 7.30
N ALA A 233 -12.11 -2.06 6.53
CA ALA A 233 -10.89 -1.35 6.89
C ALA A 233 -11.03 -0.56 8.21
N LEU A 234 -12.18 0.08 8.42
CA LEU A 234 -12.49 0.80 9.67
C LEU A 234 -12.67 -0.15 10.85
N ALA A 235 -13.37 -1.28 10.67
CA ALA A 235 -13.48 -2.29 11.72
C ALA A 235 -12.12 -2.88 12.10
N LEU A 236 -11.24 -3.10 11.11
CA LEU A 236 -9.87 -3.55 11.36
C LEU A 236 -9.08 -2.47 12.12
N ALA A 237 -9.19 -1.20 11.74
CA ALA A 237 -8.52 -0.11 12.42
C ALA A 237 -8.89 -0.02 13.91
N ASP A 238 -10.18 -0.17 14.22
CA ASP A 238 -10.68 -0.22 15.59
C ASP A 238 -10.14 -1.45 16.34
N GLU A 239 -10.15 -2.63 15.70
CA GLU A 239 -9.61 -3.87 16.27
C GLU A 239 -8.10 -3.78 16.55
N LEU A 240 -7.35 -3.07 15.70
CA LEU A 240 -5.92 -2.85 15.85
C LEU A 240 -5.57 -1.71 16.82
N GLY A 241 -6.53 -0.91 17.29
CA GLY A 241 -6.24 0.22 18.18
C GLY A 241 -5.47 1.36 17.51
N ALA A 242 -5.69 1.61 16.21
CA ALA A 242 -5.00 2.67 15.48
C ALA A 242 -5.35 4.08 16.01
N SER A 243 -4.32 4.91 16.19
CA SER A 243 -4.51 6.31 16.66
C SER A 243 -5.05 7.21 15.54
N GLU A 244 -4.50 7.06 14.34
CA GLU A 244 -4.96 7.71 13.11
C GLU A 244 -5.06 6.68 11.97
N THR A 245 -6.08 6.80 11.12
CA THR A 245 -6.31 5.84 10.02
C THR A 245 -6.56 6.57 8.71
N ARG A 246 -5.84 6.17 7.66
CA ARG A 246 -6.09 6.59 6.27
C ARG A 246 -6.37 5.37 5.39
N LEU A 247 -7.38 5.52 4.54
CA LEU A 247 -7.84 4.47 3.64
C LEU A 247 -7.24 4.67 2.24
N VAL A 248 -6.56 3.66 1.73
CA VAL A 248 -5.82 3.67 0.46
C VAL A 248 -6.25 2.51 -0.45
N HIS A 249 -5.61 2.41 -1.62
CA HIS A 249 -6.03 1.53 -2.71
C HIS A 249 -7.48 1.80 -3.14
N VAL A 250 -7.89 3.05 -3.01
CA VAL A 250 -9.30 3.46 -3.16
C VAL A 250 -9.65 3.55 -4.64
N SER A 251 -10.70 2.83 -5.04
CA SER A 251 -11.26 2.90 -6.39
C SER A 251 -12.20 4.09 -6.58
N HIS A 252 -12.63 4.31 -7.82
CA HIS A 252 -13.66 5.29 -8.17
C HIS A 252 -15.10 4.84 -7.83
N PHE A 253 -15.29 3.76 -7.06
CA PHE A 253 -16.61 3.20 -6.71
C PHE A 253 -17.32 3.93 -5.56
N PHE A 254 -16.64 4.81 -4.84
CA PHE A 254 -17.26 5.65 -3.82
C PHE A 254 -18.13 6.73 -4.48
N PRO A 255 -19.32 7.06 -3.93
CA PRO A 255 -20.14 8.18 -4.38
C PRO A 255 -19.36 9.50 -4.38
N ALA A 256 -19.58 10.38 -5.36
CA ALA A 256 -18.77 11.58 -5.57
C ALA A 256 -18.78 12.58 -4.40
N ASP A 257 -19.83 12.58 -3.59
CA ASP A 257 -19.98 13.38 -2.38
C ASP A 257 -19.20 12.83 -1.18
N GLU A 258 -18.88 11.53 -1.18
CA GLU A 258 -18.09 10.86 -0.14
C GLU A 258 -16.64 10.61 -0.58
N ALA A 259 -16.39 10.45 -1.89
CA ALA A 259 -15.17 9.87 -2.44
C ALA A 259 -13.87 10.62 -2.12
N PHE A 260 -13.93 11.86 -1.63
CA PHE A 260 -12.75 12.68 -1.28
C PHE A 260 -12.86 13.23 0.14
N ALA A 261 -13.71 12.65 0.97
CA ALA A 261 -13.80 12.96 2.39
C ALA A 261 -12.92 12.02 3.21
N GLU A 262 -12.45 12.48 4.36
CA GLU A 262 -11.78 11.61 5.32
C GLU A 262 -12.70 10.45 5.74
N PRO A 263 -12.14 9.24 5.98
CA PRO A 263 -10.71 8.92 6.02
C PRO A 263 -10.10 8.47 4.67
N LEU A 264 -10.82 8.59 3.54
CA LEU A 264 -10.30 8.21 2.22
C LEU A 264 -9.11 9.11 1.86
N ALA A 265 -7.93 8.52 1.73
CA ALA A 265 -6.72 9.23 1.36
C ALA A 265 -6.82 9.82 -0.04
N VAL A 266 -6.16 10.95 -0.25
CA VAL A 266 -5.83 11.49 -1.57
C VAL A 266 -4.32 11.66 -1.65
N ASP A 267 -3.80 11.68 -2.87
CA ASP A 267 -2.36 11.79 -3.05
C ASP A 267 -1.85 13.13 -2.47
N GLY A 268 -0.76 13.09 -1.72
CA GLY A 268 -0.03 14.29 -1.29
C GLY A 268 -0.25 14.65 0.17
N GLU A 269 -0.94 13.80 0.90
CA GLU A 269 -1.07 13.92 2.34
C GLU A 269 0.24 13.59 3.05
N ARG A 270 0.58 14.41 4.05
CA ARG A 270 1.80 14.32 4.86
C ARG A 270 1.46 14.11 6.33
N TYR A 271 2.20 13.23 6.97
CA TYR A 271 2.09 12.94 8.40
C TYR A 271 3.48 13.03 9.05
N HIS A 272 3.51 13.49 10.30
CA HIS A 272 4.71 13.49 11.13
C HIS A 272 4.39 12.67 12.39
N LEU A 273 5.10 11.56 12.56
CA LEU A 273 5.01 10.67 13.71
C LEU A 273 6.24 10.85 14.62
#